data_AF-A0A7H5EYS9-F1
#
_entry.id   AF-A0A7H5EYS9-F1
#
_cell.length_a   1.000
_cell.length_b   1.000
_cell.length_c   1.000
_cell.angle_alpha   90.00
_cell.angle_beta   90.00
_cell.angle_gamma   90.00
#
_symmetry.space_group_name_H-M   'P 1'
#
loop_
_entity.id
_entity.type
_entity.pdbx_description
1 polymer ?
#
loop_
_entity_poly.entity_id
_entity_poly.type
_entity_poly.pdbx_seq_one_letter_code
_entity_poly.pdbx_strand_id
1 'polypeptide(L)'
;MEAPVIVLICLAVLFLGMIAWLIFYTQRRQKQNRDTQRIITDKELLKIFQNRPDGILSPVQVQELTGLSKTEASSRLQVLSMGHILRAGHAGGGMRLYYELTAPLEEVEIEGLSSDPFLTTEDLHKIFRAYNYRVSPQDLIMATGLPWKVIQREMKHFAKKKIIDAVFINRPGDSPLQYVLKDPYLQNPEAFLREAETLDLEMKEILRNDDLLV
;
A
#
# COMPACT_ATOMS: atom_id res chain seq x y z
N MET A 1 -9.55 26.72 -48.50
CA MET A 1 -8.52 27.15 -47.54
C MET A 1 -7.18 27.04 -48.21
N GLU A 2 -6.37 28.09 -48.15
CA GLU A 2 -4.99 28.09 -48.63
C GLU A 2 -4.19 26.98 -47.92
N ALA A 3 -3.39 26.21 -48.66
CA ALA A 3 -2.49 25.18 -48.12
C ALA A 3 -1.68 25.63 -46.87
N PRO A 4 -1.14 26.87 -46.80
CA PRO A 4 -0.45 27.34 -45.58
C PRO A 4 -1.33 27.40 -44.34
N VAL A 5 -2.63 27.69 -44.48
CA VAL A 5 -3.56 27.78 -43.33
C VAL A 5 -3.82 26.39 -42.75
N ILE A 6 -3.93 25.36 -43.59
CA ILE A 6 -4.13 23.97 -43.14
C ILE A 6 -2.91 23.47 -42.37
N VAL A 7 -1.70 23.75 -42.86
CA VAL A 7 -0.44 23.36 -42.20
C VAL A 7 -0.32 24.03 -40.82
N LEU A 8 -0.69 25.31 -40.72
CA LEU A 8 -0.63 26.05 -39.46
C LEU A 8 -1.61 25.50 -38.41
N ILE A 9 -2.82 25.10 -38.83
CA ILE A 9 -3.81 24.46 -37.96
C ILE A 9 -3.31 23.09 -37.48
N CYS A 10 -2.74 22.26 -38.37
CA CYS A 10 -2.20 20.95 -38.00
C CYS A 10 -1.05 21.06 -36.98
N LEU A 11 -0.16 22.04 -37.15
CA LEU A 11 0.92 22.30 -36.20
C LEU A 11 0.40 22.75 -34.83
N ALA A 12 -0.62 23.63 -34.81
CA ALA A 12 -1.23 24.08 -33.56
C ALA A 12 -1.90 22.92 -32.79
N VAL A 13 -2.59 22.01 -33.49
CA VAL A 13 -3.21 20.83 -32.87
C VAL A 13 -2.16 19.87 -32.32
N LEU A 14 -1.08 19.60 -33.07
CA LEU A 14 0.03 18.78 -32.59
C LEU A 14 0.69 19.38 -31.34
N PHE A 15 0.91 20.70 -31.34
CA PHE A 15 1.52 21.39 -30.22
C PHE A 15 0.64 21.34 -28.96
N LEU A 16 -0.67 21.57 -29.11
CA LEU A 16 -1.64 21.44 -28.00
C LEU A 16 -1.72 20.00 -27.47
N GLY A 17 -1.71 19.00 -28.35
CA GLY A 17 -1.67 17.59 -27.96
C GLY A 17 -0.41 17.25 -27.16
N MET A 18 0.74 17.79 -27.57
CA MET A 18 2.02 17.58 -26.89
C MET A 18 2.06 18.24 -25.51
N ILE A 19 1.49 19.45 -25.36
CA ILE A 19 1.33 20.11 -24.05
C ILE A 19 0.41 19.29 -23.14
N ALA A 20 -0.75 18.86 -23.64
CA ALA A 20 -1.68 18.04 -22.87
C ALA A 20 -1.03 16.73 -22.40
N TRP A 21 -0.25 16.08 -23.27
CA TRP A 21 0.52 14.89 -22.93
C TRP A 21 1.59 15.16 -21.86
N LEU A 22 2.32 16.28 -21.95
CA LEU A 22 3.35 16.66 -20.98
C LEU A 22 2.75 17.00 -19.60
N ILE A 23 1.60 17.67 -19.57
CA ILE A 23 0.83 17.92 -18.33
C ILE A 23 0.36 16.59 -17.74
N PHE A 24 -0.20 15.69 -18.56
CA PHE A 24 -0.64 14.37 -18.11
C PHE A 24 0.53 13.54 -17.53
N TYR A 25 1.67 13.54 -18.21
CA TYR A 25 2.87 12.81 -17.79
C TYR A 25 3.46 13.36 -16.48
N THR A 26 3.57 14.69 -16.36
CA THR A 26 4.09 15.33 -15.15
C THR A 26 3.16 15.17 -13.95
N GLN A 27 1.84 15.24 -14.13
CA GLN A 27 0.88 14.94 -13.07
C GLN A 27 0.96 13.48 -12.60
N ARG A 28 1.15 12.54 -13.53
CA ARG A 28 1.33 11.12 -13.20
C ARG A 28 2.60 10.89 -12.38
N ARG A 29 3.71 11.53 -12.75
CA ARG A 29 4.97 11.49 -12.00
C ARG A 29 4.88 12.15 -10.63
N GLN A 30 4.21 13.30 -10.52
CA GLN A 30 4.00 13.96 -9.22
C GLN A 30 3.15 13.10 -8.28
N LYS A 31 2.16 12.36 -8.81
CA LYS A 31 1.36 11.42 -8.04
C LYS A 31 2.21 10.25 -7.51
N GLN A 32 3.09 9.69 -8.34
CA GLN A 32 4.04 8.65 -7.91
C GLN A 32 5.03 9.18 -6.86
N ASN A 33 5.59 10.38 -7.03
CA ASN A 33 6.49 10.98 -6.04
C ASN A 33 5.77 11.35 -4.72
N ARG A 34 4.50 11.78 -4.76
CA ARG A 34 3.72 12.08 -3.55
C ARG A 34 3.35 10.83 -2.74
N ASP A 35 3.34 9.66 -3.36
CA ASP A 35 3.11 8.38 -2.70
C ASP A 35 4.35 7.84 -1.96
N THR A 36 5.52 8.49 -2.04
CA THR A 36 6.79 7.98 -1.48
C THR A 36 7.00 8.15 0.03
N GLN A 37 5.93 8.23 0.84
CA GLN A 37 6.01 8.28 2.32
C GLN A 37 6.98 9.34 2.92
N ARG A 38 7.43 10.34 2.15
CA ARG A 38 8.55 11.23 2.52
C ARG A 38 8.33 12.04 3.80
N ILE A 39 7.08 12.29 4.16
CA ILE A 39 6.70 13.09 5.33
C ILE A 39 6.46 12.20 6.54
N ILE A 40 5.74 11.09 6.34
CA ILE A 40 5.42 10.10 7.37
C ILE A 40 5.18 8.75 6.70
N THR A 41 5.65 7.67 7.31
CA THR A 41 5.40 6.30 6.85
C THR A 41 4.00 5.82 7.25
N ASP A 42 3.49 4.77 6.58
CA ASP A 42 2.20 4.19 6.99
C ASP A 42 2.31 3.61 8.41
N LYS A 43 3.44 2.98 8.75
CA LYS A 43 3.73 2.47 10.11
C LYS A 43 3.65 3.56 11.17
N GLU A 44 4.32 4.70 10.95
CA GLU A 44 4.26 5.85 11.87
C GLU A 44 2.84 6.41 11.96
N LEU A 45 2.12 6.50 10.84
CA LEU A 45 0.74 6.95 10.85
C LEU A 45 -0.14 6.03 11.71
N LEU A 46 -0.01 4.71 11.61
CA LEU A 46 -0.74 3.77 12.48
C LEU A 46 -0.37 3.94 13.95
N LYS A 47 0.91 4.15 14.28
CA LYS A 47 1.34 4.44 15.65
C LYS A 47 0.71 5.71 16.22
N ILE A 48 0.43 6.72 15.40
CA ILE A 48 -0.30 7.92 15.84
C ILE A 48 -1.72 7.57 16.30
N PHE A 49 -2.43 6.67 15.60
CA PHE A 49 -3.74 6.20 16.04
C PHE A 49 -3.64 5.42 17.36
N GLN A 50 -2.68 4.51 17.47
CA GLN A 50 -2.49 3.69 18.69
C GLN A 50 -2.16 4.54 19.93
N ASN A 51 -1.37 5.59 19.77
CA ASN A 51 -0.93 6.44 20.88
C ASN A 51 -1.95 7.50 21.30
N ARG A 52 -3.12 7.57 20.65
CA ARG A 52 -4.18 8.50 21.03
C ARG A 52 -5.14 7.87 22.03
N PRO A 53 -5.57 8.61 23.08
CA PRO A 53 -6.51 8.08 24.08
C PRO A 53 -7.86 7.64 23.50
N ASP A 54 -8.35 8.34 22.48
CA ASP A 54 -9.61 8.05 21.79
C ASP A 54 -9.44 7.08 20.62
N GLY A 55 -8.22 6.82 20.15
CA GLY A 55 -7.93 5.95 19.01
C GLY A 55 -8.52 6.41 17.66
N ILE A 56 -9.09 7.62 17.61
CA ILE A 56 -9.92 8.09 16.49
C ILE A 56 -9.36 9.41 15.94
N LEU A 57 -9.23 9.49 14.62
CA LEU A 57 -8.74 10.69 13.92
C LEU A 57 -9.52 11.01 12.65
N SER A 58 -9.73 12.30 12.41
CA SER A 58 -10.20 12.84 11.13
C SER A 58 -9.03 13.27 10.25
N PRO A 59 -9.22 13.45 8.93
CA PRO A 59 -8.18 13.94 8.04
C PRO A 59 -7.57 15.29 8.43
N VAL A 60 -8.36 16.17 9.07
CA VAL A 60 -7.88 17.48 9.55
C VAL A 60 -6.91 17.30 10.72
N GLN A 61 -7.23 16.42 11.67
CA GLN A 61 -6.33 16.14 12.80
C GLN A 61 -5.05 15.44 12.32
N VAL A 62 -5.13 14.54 11.33
CA VAL A 62 -3.93 13.91 10.74
C VAL A 62 -3.04 14.97 10.08
N GLN A 63 -3.62 15.93 9.35
CA GLN A 63 -2.86 17.05 8.79
C GLN A 63 -2.10 17.82 9.88
N GLU A 64 -2.77 18.16 10.99
CA GLU A 64 -2.18 18.92 12.10
C GLU A 64 -1.03 18.15 12.78
N LEU A 65 -1.12 16.82 12.86
CA LEU A 65 -0.14 15.97 13.53
C LEU A 65 1.05 15.57 12.66
N THR A 66 0.91 15.58 11.33
CA THR A 66 1.88 14.96 10.42
C THR A 66 2.49 15.91 9.40
N GLY A 67 1.89 17.09 9.19
CA GLY A 67 2.31 18.02 8.13
C GLY A 67 1.84 17.64 6.73
N LEU A 68 1.08 16.54 6.57
CA LEU A 68 0.38 16.23 5.32
C LEU A 68 -0.65 17.31 4.99
N SER A 69 -0.87 17.60 3.70
CA SER A 69 -2.03 18.40 3.32
C SER A 69 -3.34 17.64 3.60
N LYS A 70 -4.45 18.36 3.78
CA LYS A 70 -5.78 17.75 4.00
C LYS A 70 -6.13 16.69 2.94
N THR A 71 -5.81 16.96 1.69
CA THR A 71 -6.09 16.06 0.55
C THR A 71 -5.23 14.81 0.62
N GLU A 72 -3.94 14.94 0.94
CA GLU A 72 -3.03 13.80 1.14
C GLU A 72 -3.47 12.95 2.32
N ALA A 73 -3.78 13.57 3.47
CA ALA A 73 -4.30 12.88 4.64
C ALA A 73 -5.61 12.13 4.30
N SER A 74 -6.56 12.80 3.65
CA SER A 74 -7.85 12.18 3.26
C SER A 74 -7.63 10.99 2.32
N SER A 75 -6.82 11.17 1.27
CA SER A 75 -6.53 10.11 0.31
C SER A 75 -5.82 8.93 0.96
N ARG A 76 -4.89 9.18 1.88
CA ARG A 76 -4.12 8.13 2.57
C ARG A 76 -4.98 7.34 3.53
N LEU A 77 -5.79 8.01 4.34
CA LEU A 77 -6.76 7.37 5.24
C LEU A 77 -7.79 6.54 4.47
N GLN A 78 -8.27 7.04 3.33
CA GLN A 78 -9.16 6.28 2.47
C GLN A 78 -8.51 5.01 1.93
N VAL A 79 -7.25 5.08 1.46
CA VAL A 79 -6.49 3.93 0.98
C VAL A 79 -6.28 2.88 2.07
N LEU A 80 -5.90 3.30 3.28
CA LEU A 80 -5.77 2.40 4.43
C LEU A 80 -7.12 1.80 4.83
N SER A 81 -8.21 2.56 4.75
CA SER A 81 -9.53 2.05 5.06
C SER A 81 -10.04 1.02 4.04
N MET A 82 -9.83 1.25 2.75
CA MET A 82 -10.10 0.25 1.71
C MET A 82 -9.23 -1.00 1.87
N GLY A 83 -8.08 -0.88 2.50
CA GLY A 83 -7.20 -2.01 2.87
C GLY A 83 -7.61 -2.75 4.13
N HIS A 84 -8.73 -2.40 4.77
CA HIS A 84 -9.18 -2.95 6.06
C HIS A 84 -8.21 -2.69 7.23
N ILE A 85 -7.28 -1.76 7.07
CA ILE A 85 -6.34 -1.33 8.13
C ILE A 85 -7.02 -0.33 9.07
N LEU A 86 -7.87 0.52 8.50
CA LEU A 86 -8.68 1.49 9.24
C LEU A 86 -10.17 1.25 9.01
N ARG A 87 -10.98 1.42 10.05
CA ARG A 87 -12.43 1.56 9.91
C ARG A 87 -12.78 3.04 9.77
N ALA A 88 -13.63 3.35 8.80
CA ALA A 88 -14.18 4.69 8.63
C ALA A 88 -15.57 4.79 9.29
N GLY A 89 -15.82 5.91 9.97
CA GLY A 89 -17.10 6.28 10.56
C GLY A 89 -17.43 7.75 10.32
N HIS A 90 -18.67 8.14 10.60
CA HIS A 90 -19.14 9.52 10.46
C HIS A 90 -19.48 10.11 11.82
N ALA A 91 -19.23 11.42 12.01
CA ALA A 91 -19.83 12.13 13.13
C ALA A 91 -21.36 12.16 12.99
N GLY A 92 -22.07 12.03 14.11
CA GLY A 92 -23.52 12.14 14.16
C GLY A 92 -24.01 13.45 13.51
N GLY A 93 -24.79 13.33 12.44
CA GLY A 93 -25.43 14.46 11.75
C GLY A 93 -24.55 15.21 10.72
N GLY A 94 -23.36 14.73 10.37
CA GLY A 94 -22.48 15.44 9.43
C GLY A 94 -21.70 14.54 8.45
N MET A 95 -21.11 15.18 7.44
CA MET A 95 -20.27 14.51 6.42
C MET A 95 -18.81 14.30 6.87
N ARG A 96 -18.46 14.64 8.11
CA ARG A 96 -17.09 14.53 8.60
C ARG A 96 -16.76 13.07 8.89
N LEU A 97 -15.73 12.57 8.21
CA LEU A 97 -15.18 11.23 8.39
C LEU A 97 -14.19 11.20 9.55
N TYR A 98 -14.26 10.12 10.30
CA TYR A 98 -13.33 9.72 11.34
C TYR A 98 -12.85 8.30 11.04
N TYR A 99 -11.63 8.01 11.45
CA TYR A 99 -10.98 6.73 11.23
C TYR A 99 -10.51 6.17 12.57
N GLU A 100 -10.50 4.86 12.71
CA GLU A 100 -9.91 4.12 13.82
C GLU A 100 -9.17 2.89 13.29
N LEU A 101 -8.24 2.34 14.07
CA LEU A 101 -7.59 1.07 13.74
C LEU A 101 -8.62 -0.07 13.75
N THR A 102 -8.54 -0.99 12.79
CA THR A 102 -9.50 -2.11 12.77
C THR A 102 -9.20 -3.16 13.85
N ALA A 103 -7.92 -3.33 14.19
CA ALA A 103 -7.42 -4.13 15.30
C ALA A 103 -6.28 -3.42 16.04
N PRO A 104 -5.94 -3.81 17.29
CA PRO A 104 -4.74 -3.33 17.97
C PRO A 104 -3.47 -3.62 17.14
N LEU A 105 -2.45 -2.76 17.25
CA LEU A 105 -1.17 -3.02 16.59
C LEU A 105 -0.34 -3.99 17.43
N GLU A 106 0.14 -5.04 16.79
CA GLU A 106 1.10 -5.98 17.36
C GLU A 106 2.51 -5.66 16.86
N GLU A 107 3.45 -5.46 17.77
CA GLU A 107 4.87 -5.29 17.46
C GLU A 107 5.59 -6.61 17.74
N VAL A 108 5.85 -7.37 16.69
CA VAL A 108 6.65 -8.59 16.74
C VAL A 108 8.00 -8.30 16.10
N GLU A 109 9.07 -8.52 16.86
CA GLU A 109 10.43 -8.41 16.34
C GLU A 109 10.73 -9.62 15.45
N ILE A 110 11.05 -9.36 14.18
CA ILE A 110 11.39 -10.38 13.20
C ILE A 110 12.80 -10.09 12.70
N GLU A 111 13.75 -10.95 13.07
CA GLU A 111 15.14 -10.80 12.69
C GLU A 111 15.38 -11.18 11.23
N GLY A 112 16.25 -10.42 10.57
CA GLY A 112 16.75 -10.75 9.23
C GLY A 112 15.73 -10.60 8.11
N LEU A 113 14.79 -9.65 8.21
CA LEU A 113 14.00 -9.21 7.05
C LEU A 113 14.92 -8.54 6.02
N SER A 114 14.60 -8.70 4.73
CA SER A 114 15.33 -8.05 3.64
C SER A 114 15.25 -6.53 3.76
N SER A 115 16.31 -5.86 3.30
CA SER A 115 16.32 -4.40 3.10
C SER A 115 15.72 -3.97 1.77
N ASP A 116 15.21 -4.91 0.98
CA ASP A 116 14.61 -4.63 -0.32
C ASP A 116 13.34 -3.77 -0.19
N PRO A 117 13.03 -2.91 -1.18
CA PRO A 117 11.85 -2.03 -1.14
C PRO A 117 10.54 -2.76 -1.48
N PHE A 118 10.52 -4.09 -1.31
CA PHE A 118 9.41 -4.98 -1.57
C PHE A 118 9.50 -6.21 -0.68
N LEU A 119 8.37 -6.87 -0.45
CA LEU A 119 8.32 -8.10 0.33
C LEU A 119 8.87 -9.27 -0.48
N THR A 120 10.01 -9.82 -0.03
CA THR A 120 10.55 -11.05 -0.60
C THR A 120 9.75 -12.27 -0.14
N THR A 121 9.93 -13.37 -0.86
CA THR A 121 9.31 -14.65 -0.52
C THR A 121 9.83 -15.18 0.83
N GLU A 122 11.10 -14.93 1.14
CA GLU A 122 11.70 -15.27 2.44
C GLU A 122 11.09 -14.43 3.58
N ASP A 123 10.95 -13.13 3.38
CA ASP A 123 10.30 -12.23 4.34
C ASP A 123 8.86 -12.66 4.62
N LEU A 124 8.12 -12.99 3.55
CA LEU A 124 6.76 -13.50 3.66
C LEU A 124 6.72 -14.73 4.57
N HIS A 125 7.63 -15.69 4.40
CA HIS A 125 7.64 -16.88 5.25
C HIS A 125 7.98 -16.56 6.72
N LYS A 126 8.97 -15.69 6.97
CA LYS A 126 9.37 -15.27 8.32
C LYS A 126 8.22 -14.56 9.05
N ILE A 127 7.56 -13.62 8.37
CA ILE A 127 6.42 -12.89 8.91
C ILE A 127 5.27 -13.83 9.22
N PHE A 128 4.90 -14.70 8.28
CA PHE A 128 3.80 -15.64 8.51
C PHE A 128 4.11 -16.57 9.69
N ARG A 129 5.34 -17.06 9.82
CA ARG A 129 5.72 -17.88 10.98
C ARG A 129 5.61 -17.09 12.29
N ALA A 130 6.06 -15.84 12.32
CA ALA A 130 6.02 -14.99 13.51
C ALA A 130 4.58 -14.68 13.99
N TYR A 131 3.64 -14.54 13.05
CA TYR A 131 2.24 -14.23 13.31
C TYR A 131 1.32 -15.47 13.27
N ASN A 132 1.85 -16.67 13.58
CA ASN A 132 1.07 -17.92 13.62
C ASN A 132 0.26 -18.21 12.34
N TYR A 133 0.87 -17.90 11.19
CA TYR A 133 0.39 -18.13 9.83
C TYR A 133 -0.92 -17.40 9.46
N ARG A 134 -1.29 -16.37 10.23
CA ARG A 134 -2.42 -15.48 9.95
C ARG A 134 -1.91 -14.06 10.09
N VAL A 135 -1.83 -13.36 8.97
CA VAL A 135 -1.20 -12.04 8.95
C VAL A 135 -2.20 -11.04 8.41
N SER A 136 -2.50 -10.01 9.20
CA SER A 136 -3.35 -8.91 8.76
C SER A 136 -2.55 -7.89 7.93
N PRO A 137 -3.23 -7.03 7.17
CA PRO A 137 -2.63 -5.83 6.59
C PRO A 137 -1.87 -4.95 7.61
N GLN A 138 -2.37 -4.84 8.84
CA GLN A 138 -1.72 -4.07 9.91
C GLN A 138 -0.38 -4.72 10.30
N ASP A 139 -0.37 -6.04 10.49
CA ASP A 139 0.83 -6.79 10.86
C ASP A 139 1.93 -6.66 9.79
N LEU A 140 1.58 -6.73 8.51
CA LEU A 140 2.53 -6.57 7.42
C LEU A 140 3.19 -5.17 7.44
N ILE A 141 2.42 -4.12 7.69
CA ILE A 141 2.95 -2.75 7.80
C ILE A 141 3.85 -2.62 9.04
N MET A 142 3.43 -3.20 10.17
CA MET A 142 4.18 -3.13 11.41
C MET A 142 5.50 -3.91 11.35
N ALA A 143 5.48 -5.10 10.74
CA ALA A 143 6.65 -5.95 10.55
C ALA A 143 7.66 -5.34 9.58
N THR A 144 7.20 -4.87 8.40
CA THR A 144 8.11 -4.48 7.31
C THR A 144 8.43 -2.99 7.27
N GLY A 145 7.52 -2.13 7.77
CA GLY A 145 7.59 -0.70 7.53
C GLY A 145 7.30 -0.28 6.08
N LEU A 146 7.00 -1.22 5.19
CA LEU A 146 6.71 -0.93 3.79
C LEU A 146 5.37 -0.19 3.64
N PRO A 147 5.21 0.62 2.57
CA PRO A 147 3.93 1.25 2.26
C PRO A 147 2.83 0.23 1.98
N TRP A 148 1.60 0.53 2.43
CA TRP A 148 0.45 -0.35 2.19
C TRP A 148 0.25 -0.61 0.70
N LYS A 149 0.46 0.38 -0.17
CA LYS A 149 0.33 0.20 -1.62
C LYS A 149 1.32 -0.83 -2.18
N VAL A 150 2.53 -0.89 -1.62
CA VAL A 150 3.59 -1.85 -1.98
C VAL A 150 3.16 -3.25 -1.53
N ILE A 151 2.83 -3.39 -0.25
CA ILE A 151 2.35 -4.64 0.35
C ILE A 151 1.11 -5.15 -0.40
N GLN A 152 0.11 -4.30 -0.64
CA GLN A 152 -1.14 -4.67 -1.31
C GLN A 152 -0.88 -5.25 -2.72
N ARG A 153 0.05 -4.66 -3.47
CA ARG A 153 0.44 -5.15 -4.80
C ARG A 153 1.10 -6.52 -4.69
N GLU A 154 2.03 -6.69 -3.76
CA GLU A 154 2.75 -7.95 -3.52
C GLU A 154 1.81 -9.07 -3.08
N MET A 155 0.95 -8.81 -2.10
CA MET A 155 -0.06 -9.78 -1.66
C MET A 155 -1.00 -10.17 -2.80
N LYS A 156 -1.36 -9.24 -3.70
CA LYS A 156 -2.13 -9.58 -4.91
C LYS A 156 -1.36 -10.48 -5.87
N HIS A 157 -0.06 -10.27 -6.04
CA HIS A 157 0.80 -11.14 -6.84
C HIS A 157 0.90 -12.54 -6.22
N PHE A 158 1.20 -12.64 -4.92
CA PHE A 158 1.29 -13.91 -4.21
C PHE A 158 -0.04 -14.68 -4.22
N ALA A 159 -1.18 -13.99 -4.09
CA ALA A 159 -2.50 -14.61 -4.23
C ALA A 159 -2.73 -15.15 -5.64
N LYS A 160 -2.34 -14.41 -6.69
CA LYS A 160 -2.43 -14.87 -8.09
C LYS A 160 -1.58 -16.12 -8.34
N LYS A 161 -0.41 -16.20 -7.71
CA LYS A 161 0.49 -17.36 -7.72
C LYS A 161 0.02 -18.51 -6.83
N LYS A 162 -1.13 -18.37 -6.15
CA LYS A 162 -1.70 -19.36 -5.24
C LYS A 162 -0.81 -19.67 -4.03
N ILE A 163 0.02 -18.72 -3.61
CA ILE A 163 0.90 -18.86 -2.43
C ILE A 163 0.11 -18.59 -1.15
N ILE A 164 -0.73 -17.55 -1.20
CA ILE A 164 -1.59 -17.13 -0.11
C ILE A 164 -3.07 -17.14 -0.53
N ASP A 165 -3.96 -17.17 0.45
CA ASP A 165 -5.36 -16.77 0.30
C ASP A 165 -5.64 -15.53 1.15
N ALA A 166 -6.47 -14.64 0.60
CA ALA A 166 -7.05 -13.52 1.34
C ALA A 166 -8.40 -13.96 1.90
N VAL A 167 -8.54 -13.96 3.21
CA VAL A 167 -9.73 -14.44 3.92
C VAL A 167 -10.37 -13.28 4.67
N PHE A 168 -11.68 -13.15 4.53
CA PHE A 168 -12.47 -12.15 5.24
C PHE A 168 -13.23 -12.80 6.39
N ILE A 169 -12.81 -12.53 7.63
CA ILE A 169 -13.44 -13.05 8.84
C ILE A 169 -13.62 -11.91 9.84
N ASN A 170 -14.86 -11.51 10.09
CA ASN A 170 -15.16 -10.55 11.16
C ASN A 170 -15.05 -11.26 12.52
N ARG A 171 -14.03 -10.88 13.29
CA ARG A 171 -13.87 -11.28 14.70
C ARG A 171 -13.66 -10.04 15.57
N PRO A 172 -14.24 -9.98 16.78
CA PRO A 172 -13.94 -8.90 17.71
C PRO A 172 -12.44 -8.83 18.02
N GLY A 173 -11.87 -7.63 17.91
CA GLY A 173 -10.45 -7.39 18.22
C GLY A 173 -9.46 -7.80 17.13
N ASP A 174 -9.93 -8.29 15.98
CA ASP A 174 -9.09 -8.75 14.87
C ASP A 174 -9.39 -7.98 13.58
N SER A 175 -8.41 -7.92 12.67
CA SER A 175 -8.62 -7.34 11.35
C SER A 175 -9.54 -8.27 10.54
N PRO A 176 -10.60 -7.74 9.89
CA PRO A 176 -11.49 -8.50 9.03
C PRO A 176 -10.75 -9.19 7.89
N LEU A 177 -9.71 -8.56 7.36
CA LEU A 177 -8.88 -9.13 6.30
C LEU A 177 -7.67 -9.79 6.92
N GLN A 178 -7.50 -11.08 6.60
CA GLN A 178 -6.36 -11.91 6.99
C GLN A 178 -5.77 -12.56 5.75
N TYR A 179 -4.45 -12.68 5.71
CA TYR A 179 -3.75 -13.49 4.73
C TYR A 179 -3.28 -14.79 5.38
N VAL A 180 -3.47 -15.90 4.66
CA VAL A 180 -3.05 -17.23 5.10
C VAL A 180 -2.19 -17.89 4.02
N LEU A 181 -1.14 -18.60 4.40
CA LEU A 181 -0.36 -19.41 3.45
C LEU A 181 -1.15 -20.66 3.08
N LYS A 182 -1.09 -21.09 1.81
CA LYS A 182 -1.70 -22.36 1.41
C LYS A 182 -0.89 -23.56 1.90
N ASP A 183 -1.57 -24.69 2.07
CA ASP A 183 -1.02 -25.93 2.62
C ASP A 183 0.33 -26.39 2.07
N PRO A 184 0.62 -26.34 0.74
CA PRO A 184 1.93 -26.75 0.23
C PRO A 184 3.09 -25.94 0.84
N TYR A 185 2.84 -24.67 1.15
CA TYR A 185 3.81 -23.73 1.68
C TYR A 185 3.90 -23.78 3.22
N LEU A 186 2.87 -24.31 3.88
CA LEU A 186 2.90 -24.63 5.31
C LEU A 186 3.67 -25.92 5.58
N GLN A 187 3.46 -26.95 4.75
CA GLN A 187 3.97 -28.30 4.98
C GLN A 187 5.40 -28.52 4.47
N ASN A 188 5.82 -27.80 3.41
CA ASN A 188 7.14 -27.94 2.83
C ASN A 188 7.81 -26.58 2.53
N PRO A 189 8.29 -25.87 3.56
CA PRO A 189 8.91 -24.56 3.40
C PRO A 189 10.20 -24.58 2.57
N GLU A 190 10.93 -25.70 2.54
CA GLU A 190 12.17 -25.80 1.74
C GLU A 190 11.91 -25.92 0.24
N ALA A 191 10.80 -26.55 -0.18
CA ALA A 191 10.39 -26.52 -1.58
C ALA A 191 10.02 -25.11 -2.02
N PHE A 192 9.37 -24.35 -1.15
CA PHE A 192 9.00 -22.96 -1.40
C PHE A 192 10.21 -22.04 -1.57
N LEU A 193 11.20 -22.15 -0.67
CA LEU A 193 12.42 -21.34 -0.74
C LEU A 193 13.25 -21.60 -2.00
N ARG A 194 13.11 -22.77 -2.63
CA ARG A 194 13.73 -23.04 -3.94
C ARG A 194 13.05 -22.31 -5.09
N GLU A 195 11.75 -22.04 -4.99
CA GLU A 195 11.00 -21.24 -5.97
C GLU A 195 11.11 -19.73 -5.68
N ALA A 196 11.50 -19.35 -4.46
CA ALA A 196 11.61 -17.97 -3.99
C ALA A 196 12.45 -17.09 -4.92
N GLU A 197 13.61 -17.57 -5.38
CA GLU A 197 14.49 -16.79 -6.24
C GLU A 197 13.80 -16.36 -7.54
N THR A 198 12.98 -17.25 -8.13
CA THR A 198 12.24 -16.92 -9.36
C THR A 198 11.10 -15.93 -9.10
N LEU A 199 10.39 -16.08 -7.98
CA LEU A 199 9.31 -15.17 -7.56
C LEU A 199 9.84 -13.78 -7.21
N ASP A 200 10.98 -13.70 -6.54
CA ASP A 200 11.61 -12.46 -6.14
C ASP A 200 12.16 -11.71 -7.37
N LEU A 201 12.71 -12.45 -8.35
CA LEU A 201 13.10 -11.89 -9.65
C LEU A 201 11.89 -11.35 -10.42
N GLU A 202 10.77 -12.08 -10.47
CA GLU A 202 9.53 -11.59 -11.09
C GLU A 202 9.03 -10.30 -10.41
N MET A 203 9.10 -10.22 -9.08
CA MET A 203 8.70 -9.02 -8.33
C MET A 203 9.60 -7.84 -8.68
N LYS A 204 10.92 -8.07 -8.75
CA LYS A 204 11.90 -7.06 -9.16
C LYS A 204 11.66 -6.56 -10.59
N GLU A 205 11.26 -7.43 -11.50
CA GLU A 205 10.86 -7.04 -12.85
C GLU A 205 9.58 -6.21 -12.88
N ILE A 206 8.55 -6.58 -12.11
CA ILE A 206 7.31 -5.79 -11.97
C ILE A 206 7.64 -4.39 -11.48
N LEU A 207 8.49 -4.27 -10.47
CA LEU A 207 8.93 -3.01 -9.92
C LEU A 207 9.70 -2.14 -10.92
N ARG A 208 10.60 -2.75 -11.71
CA ARG A 208 11.34 -2.04 -12.77
C ARG A 208 10.40 -1.56 -13.87
N ASN A 209 9.42 -2.37 -14.25
CA ASN A 209 8.45 -2.03 -15.30
C ASN A 209 7.45 -0.96 -14.86
N ASP A 210 7.17 -0.85 -13.56
CA ASP A 210 6.28 0.15 -12.98
C ASP A 210 6.98 1.49 -12.64
N ASP A 211 8.26 1.66 -12.99
CA ASP A 211 9.13 2.79 -12.60
C ASP A 211 9.21 2.98 -11.06
N LEU A 212 9.13 1.90 -10.29
CA LEU A 212 9.16 1.91 -8.82
C LEU A 212 10.54 1.57 -8.23
N LEU A 213 11.46 1.14 -9.08
CA LEU A 213 12.89 1.05 -8.80
C LEU A 213 13.61 1.97 -9.79
N VAL A 214 14.41 2.92 -9.27
CA VAL A 214 15.32 3.75 -10.07
C VAL A 214 16.70 3.11 -10.06
#